data_AF-A0A7K1UW68-F1
#
_entry.id   AF-A0A7K1UW68-F1
#
_cell.length_a   1.000
_cell.length_b   1.000
_cell.length_c   1.000
_cell.angle_alpha   90.00
_cell.angle_beta   90.00
_cell.angle_gamma   90.00
#
_symmetry.space_group_name_H-M   'P 1'
#
loop_
_entity.id
_entity.type
_entity.pdbx_description
1 polymer ?
#
loop_
_entity_poly.entity_id
_entity_poly.type
_entity_poly.pdbx_seq_one_letter_code
_entity_poly.pdbx_strand_id
1 'polypeptide(L)'
;MTDPERCAVEHELFELVRKAGFEGPAWKLLADRLVRHGLAVLGPWIRSGWIFSVAEQKRMPLRPTPQERVLVETRFAEDFVQETVTRALERFRRNAVDGDGWDPDLGASLASYFIGACVLAFVEQFRRSRRTGDLYQYQATGTVAIVTEDGPNLMDVIASTEDVAGSVVDRLAFRSRLAGLSDRDRGLVWGKAMGLRGSEIAHLFGFPSVKAVEQRWARMKRDHGWMSGLDGKEADR
;
A
#
# COMPACT_ATOMS: atom_id res chain seq x y z
N MET A 1 -6.18 -11.77 -22.43
CA MET A 1 -5.89 -12.67 -21.30
C MET A 1 -6.92 -12.46 -20.21
N THR A 2 -7.65 -13.51 -19.89
CA THR A 2 -8.66 -13.52 -18.81
C THR A 2 -7.99 -13.66 -17.43
N ASP A 3 -8.71 -13.33 -16.36
CA ASP A 3 -8.21 -13.45 -14.97
C ASP A 3 -7.73 -14.87 -14.59
N PRO A 4 -8.39 -15.96 -15.03
CA PRO A 4 -7.92 -17.33 -14.80
C PRO A 4 -6.59 -17.67 -15.49
N GLU A 5 -6.41 -17.23 -16.74
CA GLU A 5 -5.18 -17.48 -17.52
C GLU A 5 -3.96 -16.80 -16.87
N ARG A 6 -4.15 -15.59 -16.31
CA ARG A 6 -3.10 -14.88 -15.57
C ARG A 6 -2.72 -15.58 -14.27
N CYS A 7 -3.70 -16.13 -13.55
CA CYS A 7 -3.45 -16.86 -12.31
C CYS A 7 -2.67 -18.16 -12.55
N ALA A 8 -2.97 -18.88 -13.64
CA ALA A 8 -2.22 -20.06 -14.05
C ALA A 8 -0.76 -19.73 -14.39
N VAL A 9 -0.52 -18.66 -15.15
CA VAL A 9 0.84 -18.19 -15.49
C VAL A 9 1.62 -17.74 -14.26
N GLU A 10 0.96 -17.09 -13.28
CA GLU A 10 1.60 -16.71 -12.00
C GLU A 10 2.00 -17.94 -11.19
N HIS A 11 1.15 -18.96 -11.15
CA HIS A 11 1.44 -20.22 -10.48
C HIS A 11 2.60 -20.97 -11.15
N GLU A 12 2.58 -21.10 -12.48
CA GLU A 12 3.68 -21.73 -13.24
C GLU A 12 5.02 -21.01 -13.03
N LEU A 13 5.02 -19.67 -13.04
CA LEU A 13 6.23 -18.89 -12.76
C LEU A 13 6.73 -19.13 -11.33
N PHE A 14 5.83 -19.16 -10.34
CA PHE A 14 6.20 -19.44 -8.96
C PHE A 14 6.81 -20.84 -8.81
N GLU A 15 6.20 -21.86 -9.43
CA GLU A 15 6.72 -23.23 -9.41
C GLU A 15 8.09 -23.36 -10.08
N LEU A 16 8.32 -22.64 -11.18
CA LEU A 16 9.64 -22.57 -11.83
C LEU A 16 10.68 -21.96 -10.88
N VAL A 17 10.33 -20.85 -10.22
CA VAL A 17 11.21 -20.18 -9.26
C VAL A 17 11.48 -21.05 -8.03
N ARG A 18 10.47 -21.78 -7.54
CA ARG A 18 10.57 -22.71 -6.43
C ARG A 18 11.55 -23.84 -6.74
N LYS A 19 11.45 -24.45 -7.92
CA LYS A 19 12.41 -25.48 -8.40
C LYS A 19 13.83 -24.95 -8.53
N ALA A 20 13.99 -23.65 -8.83
CA ALA A 20 15.26 -22.97 -8.93
C ALA A 20 15.76 -22.38 -7.59
N GLY A 21 15.12 -22.68 -6.45
CA GLY A 21 15.56 -22.24 -5.13
C GLY A 21 15.43 -20.73 -4.88
N PHE A 22 14.52 -20.03 -5.58
CA PHE A 22 14.37 -18.58 -5.49
C PHE A 22 15.64 -17.80 -5.83
N GLU A 23 16.35 -18.26 -6.86
CA GLU A 23 17.53 -17.63 -7.43
C GLU A 23 17.44 -17.46 -8.96
N GLY A 24 18.42 -16.76 -9.53
CA GLY A 24 18.56 -16.63 -10.97
C GLY A 24 17.51 -15.73 -11.66
N PRO A 25 17.43 -15.80 -13.02
CA PRO A 25 16.61 -14.89 -13.81
C PRO A 25 15.10 -15.03 -13.56
N ALA A 26 14.61 -16.25 -13.31
CA ALA A 26 13.19 -16.48 -13.02
C ALA A 26 12.77 -15.78 -11.71
N TRP A 27 13.62 -15.85 -10.66
CA TRP A 27 13.39 -15.13 -9.43
C TRP A 27 13.38 -13.62 -9.65
N LYS A 28 14.36 -13.08 -10.40
CA LYS A 28 14.41 -11.64 -10.72
C LYS A 28 13.12 -11.18 -11.39
N LEU A 29 12.62 -11.93 -12.37
CA LEU A 29 11.37 -11.62 -13.06
C LEU A 29 10.16 -11.63 -12.12
N LEU A 30 10.06 -12.63 -11.24
CA LEU A 30 8.98 -12.71 -10.26
C LEU A 30 9.06 -11.56 -9.25
N ALA A 31 10.23 -11.34 -8.65
CA ALA A 31 10.48 -10.28 -7.69
C ALA A 31 10.13 -8.91 -8.26
N ASP A 32 10.54 -8.64 -9.49
CA ASP A 32 10.28 -7.39 -10.21
C ASP A 32 8.77 -7.16 -10.45
N ARG A 33 8.01 -8.23 -10.77
CA ARG A 33 6.54 -8.17 -10.86
C ARG A 33 5.90 -7.87 -9.50
N LEU A 34 6.33 -8.56 -8.44
CA LEU A 34 5.80 -8.36 -7.09
C LEU A 34 6.11 -6.95 -6.57
N VAL A 35 7.33 -6.46 -6.74
CA VAL A 35 7.75 -5.12 -6.33
C VAL A 35 6.93 -4.06 -7.06
N ARG A 36 6.81 -4.12 -8.40
CA ARG A 36 5.99 -3.14 -9.13
C ARG A 36 4.54 -3.13 -8.68
N HIS A 37 3.94 -4.31 -8.47
CA HIS A 37 2.58 -4.42 -7.96
C HIS A 37 2.47 -3.84 -6.53
N GLY A 38 3.40 -4.19 -5.65
CA GLY A 38 3.48 -3.66 -4.28
C GLY A 38 3.57 -2.14 -4.25
N LEU A 39 4.48 -1.54 -5.02
CA LEU A 39 4.65 -0.08 -5.11
C LEU A 39 3.36 0.60 -5.60
N ALA A 40 2.73 0.06 -6.64
CA ALA A 40 1.50 0.61 -7.22
C ALA A 40 0.32 0.59 -6.24
N VAL A 41 0.22 -0.42 -5.38
CA VAL A 41 -0.86 -0.54 -4.37
C VAL A 41 -0.53 0.25 -3.10
N LEU A 42 0.67 0.09 -2.55
CA LEU A 42 1.05 0.66 -1.26
C LEU A 42 1.23 2.18 -1.33
N GLY A 43 1.77 2.71 -2.43
CA GLY A 43 1.99 4.14 -2.60
C GLY A 43 0.74 4.98 -2.32
N PRO A 44 -0.35 4.75 -3.05
CA PRO A 44 -1.61 5.46 -2.83
C PRO A 44 -2.23 5.19 -1.45
N TRP A 45 -2.10 3.98 -0.89
CA TRP A 45 -2.60 3.68 0.46
C TRP A 45 -1.84 4.42 1.56
N ILE A 46 -0.51 4.54 1.43
CA ILE A 46 0.33 5.25 2.40
C ILE A 46 0.10 6.75 2.28
N ARG A 47 0.16 7.29 1.05
CA ARG A 47 -0.12 8.71 0.80
C ARG A 47 -1.49 9.11 1.33
N SER A 48 -2.54 8.34 1.05
CA SER A 48 -3.89 8.68 1.55
C SER A 48 -4.13 8.40 3.05
N GLY A 49 -3.20 7.71 3.71
CA GLY A 49 -3.37 7.19 5.06
C GLY A 49 -4.36 6.03 5.17
N TRP A 50 -4.85 5.50 4.04
CA TRP A 50 -5.71 4.32 4.02
C TRP A 50 -5.02 3.09 4.59
N ILE A 51 -3.70 3.00 4.48
CA ILE A 51 -2.89 1.90 5.02
C ILE A 51 -3.16 1.65 6.52
N PHE A 52 -3.46 2.69 7.30
CA PHE A 52 -3.79 2.56 8.72
C PHE A 52 -5.14 1.83 8.93
N SER A 53 -6.13 2.10 8.09
CA SER A 53 -7.41 1.39 8.10
C SER A 53 -7.26 -0.04 7.60
N VAL A 54 -6.41 -0.28 6.59
CA VAL A 54 -6.07 -1.65 6.15
C VAL A 54 -5.44 -2.45 7.28
N ALA A 55 -4.49 -1.87 8.01
CA ALA A 55 -3.87 -2.52 9.17
C ALA A 55 -4.90 -2.84 10.27
N GLU A 56 -5.84 -1.94 10.54
CA GLU A 56 -6.94 -2.16 11.48
C GLU A 56 -7.88 -3.30 11.05
N GLN A 57 -8.28 -3.35 9.78
CA GLN A 57 -9.07 -4.45 9.22
C GLN A 57 -8.35 -5.80 9.33
N LYS A 58 -7.02 -5.80 9.19
CA LYS A 58 -6.15 -6.97 9.41
C LYS A 58 -5.87 -7.24 10.90
N ARG A 59 -6.58 -6.60 11.83
CA ARG A 59 -6.46 -6.75 13.29
C ARG A 59 -5.09 -6.36 13.85
N MET A 60 -4.40 -5.43 13.18
CA MET A 60 -3.11 -4.86 13.58
C MET A 60 -3.19 -3.33 13.77
N PRO A 61 -4.05 -2.83 14.68
CA PRO A 61 -4.25 -1.39 14.83
C PRO A 61 -2.95 -0.68 15.25
N LEU A 62 -2.63 0.44 14.58
CA LEU A 62 -1.45 1.26 14.86
C LEU A 62 -1.74 2.51 15.70
N ARG A 63 -2.96 3.06 15.57
CA ARG A 63 -3.44 4.29 16.24
C ARG A 63 -2.43 5.44 16.18
N PRO A 64 -2.08 5.96 14.98
CA PRO A 64 -1.14 7.07 14.86
C PRO A 64 -1.74 8.36 15.44
N THR A 65 -0.89 9.23 16.01
CA THR A 65 -1.30 10.61 16.32
C THR A 65 -1.57 11.39 15.02
N PRO A 66 -2.30 12.52 15.07
CA PRO A 66 -2.50 13.36 13.88
C PRO A 66 -1.17 13.77 13.21
N GLN A 67 -0.15 14.06 14.01
CA GLN A 67 1.18 14.44 13.52
C GLN A 67 1.92 13.27 12.87
N GLU A 68 1.96 12.10 13.51
CA GLU A 68 2.56 10.88 12.93
C GLU A 68 1.92 10.52 11.59
N ARG A 69 0.58 10.63 11.54
CA ARG A 69 -0.19 10.39 10.34
C ARG A 69 0.24 11.34 9.22
N VAL A 70 0.26 12.65 9.48
CA VAL A 70 0.68 13.64 8.47
C VAL A 70 2.11 13.37 7.99
N LEU A 71 3.04 13.08 8.89
CA LEU A 71 4.44 12.80 8.54
C LEU A 71 4.57 11.59 7.61
N VAL A 72 3.87 10.49 7.91
CA VAL A 72 3.87 9.29 7.04
C VAL A 72 3.17 9.55 5.72
N GLU A 73 2.05 10.25 5.74
CA GLU A 73 1.23 10.50 4.55
C GLU A 73 1.92 11.50 3.58
N THR A 74 2.78 12.41 4.06
CA THR A 74 3.46 13.41 3.22
C THR A 74 4.96 13.14 3.14
N ARG A 75 5.69 13.48 4.20
CA ARG A 75 7.14 13.59 4.20
C ARG A 75 7.86 12.26 4.01
N PHE A 76 7.34 11.21 4.62
CA PHE A 76 7.97 9.89 4.60
C PHE A 76 7.23 8.89 3.70
N ALA A 77 6.29 9.34 2.87
CA ALA A 77 5.44 8.42 2.12
C ALA A 77 6.26 7.47 1.23
N GLU A 78 7.19 8.02 0.43
CA GLU A 78 8.00 7.22 -0.48
C GLU A 78 9.01 6.33 0.27
N ASP A 79 9.63 6.82 1.34
CA ASP A 79 10.52 6.02 2.20
C ASP A 79 9.78 4.84 2.83
N PHE A 80 8.54 5.06 3.31
CA PHE A 80 7.70 3.99 3.84
C PHE A 80 7.33 2.99 2.77
N VAL A 81 6.99 3.42 1.56
CA VAL A 81 6.62 2.54 0.46
C VAL A 81 7.80 1.65 0.06
N GLN A 82 8.98 2.25 -0.19
CA GLN A 82 10.17 1.53 -0.66
C GLN A 82 10.67 0.52 0.38
N GLU A 83 10.82 0.95 1.64
CA GLU A 83 11.31 0.10 2.72
C GLU A 83 10.32 -1.04 3.02
N THR A 84 9.01 -0.74 3.02
CA THR A 84 7.96 -1.75 3.22
C THR A 84 8.01 -2.83 2.14
N VAL A 85 8.06 -2.45 0.86
CA VAL A 85 8.08 -3.40 -0.25
C VAL A 85 9.37 -4.23 -0.25
N THR A 86 10.51 -3.60 0.06
CA THR A 86 11.81 -4.28 0.16
C THR A 86 11.78 -5.35 1.25
N ARG A 87 11.39 -4.99 2.48
CA ARG A 87 11.28 -5.94 3.60
C ARG A 87 10.28 -7.06 3.33
N ALA A 88 9.16 -6.75 2.69
CA ALA A 88 8.17 -7.74 2.31
C ALA A 88 8.74 -8.75 1.30
N LEU A 89 9.53 -8.29 0.32
CA LEU A 89 10.19 -9.16 -0.66
C LEU A 89 11.26 -10.05 -0.03
N GLU A 90 12.08 -9.51 0.88
CA GLU A 90 13.06 -10.29 1.63
C GLU A 90 12.41 -11.38 2.49
N ARG A 91 11.33 -11.02 3.20
CA ARG A 91 10.54 -11.97 3.98
C ARG A 91 9.87 -13.02 3.10
N PHE A 92 9.28 -12.59 1.99
CA PHE A 92 8.66 -13.48 1.01
C PHE A 92 9.66 -14.53 0.54
N ARG A 93 10.87 -14.11 0.13
CA ARG A 93 11.92 -15.02 -0.33
C ARG A 93 12.34 -16.01 0.76
N ARG A 94 12.61 -15.52 1.97
CA ARG A 94 13.00 -16.38 3.11
C ARG A 94 11.93 -17.43 3.40
N ASN A 95 10.69 -17.01 3.61
CA ASN A 95 9.58 -17.93 3.86
C ASN A 95 9.41 -18.95 2.74
N ALA A 96 9.56 -18.54 1.48
CA ALA A 96 9.41 -19.44 0.35
C ALA A 96 10.56 -20.46 0.22
N VAL A 97 11.77 -20.09 0.64
CA VAL A 97 12.92 -21.02 0.76
C VAL A 97 12.72 -21.99 1.93
N ASP A 98 12.19 -21.51 3.05
CA ASP A 98 11.95 -22.31 4.25
C ASP A 98 10.74 -23.26 4.12
N GLY A 99 9.95 -23.13 3.06
CA GLY A 99 8.74 -23.92 2.82
C GLY A 99 7.46 -23.36 3.44
N ASP A 100 7.56 -22.29 4.23
CA ASP A 100 6.44 -21.56 4.86
C ASP A 100 5.92 -20.41 3.95
N GLY A 101 6.04 -20.59 2.64
CA GLY A 101 5.77 -19.58 1.62
C GLY A 101 4.30 -19.46 1.23
N TRP A 102 4.06 -18.82 0.09
CA TRP A 102 2.72 -18.77 -0.52
C TRP A 102 2.24 -20.18 -0.88
N ASP A 103 1.00 -20.48 -0.50
CA ASP A 103 0.28 -21.70 -0.86
C ASP A 103 -0.97 -21.34 -1.69
N PRO A 104 -1.07 -21.79 -2.95
CA PRO A 104 -2.22 -21.52 -3.81
C PRO A 104 -3.53 -22.13 -3.27
N ASP A 105 -3.46 -23.22 -2.50
CA ASP A 105 -4.65 -23.93 -2.01
C ASP A 105 -5.36 -23.16 -0.88
N LEU A 106 -4.66 -22.21 -0.25
CA LEU A 106 -5.23 -21.28 0.73
C LEU A 106 -6.05 -20.14 0.10
N GLY A 107 -6.22 -20.16 -1.23
CA GLY A 107 -7.13 -19.28 -1.97
C GLY A 107 -6.65 -17.83 -2.12
N ALA A 108 -5.41 -17.53 -1.71
CA ALA A 108 -4.77 -16.25 -1.97
C ALA A 108 -4.10 -16.30 -3.35
N SER A 109 -4.29 -15.28 -4.19
CA SER A 109 -3.36 -15.10 -5.32
C SER A 109 -1.98 -14.72 -4.78
N LEU A 110 -0.93 -15.05 -5.52
CA LEU A 110 0.44 -14.72 -5.16
C LEU A 110 0.64 -13.22 -4.88
N ALA A 111 0.02 -12.38 -5.72
CA ALA A 111 0.04 -10.93 -5.53
C ALA A 111 -0.71 -10.49 -4.25
N SER A 112 -1.89 -11.03 -3.97
CA SER A 112 -2.62 -10.71 -2.71
C SER A 112 -1.87 -11.16 -1.46
N TYR A 113 -1.20 -12.32 -1.53
CA TYR A 113 -0.32 -12.80 -0.47
C TYR A 113 0.84 -11.82 -0.24
N PHE A 114 1.48 -11.37 -1.32
CA PHE A 114 2.56 -10.39 -1.26
C PHE A 114 2.09 -9.04 -0.69
N ILE A 115 0.93 -8.51 -1.10
CA ILE A 115 0.34 -7.30 -0.51
C ILE A 115 0.08 -7.48 0.99
N GLY A 116 -0.37 -8.67 1.42
CA GLY A 116 -0.49 -9.02 2.84
C GLY A 116 0.84 -8.90 3.59
N ALA A 117 1.93 -9.42 2.99
CA ALA A 117 3.29 -9.28 3.53
C ALA A 117 3.75 -7.80 3.59
N CYS A 118 3.40 -6.98 2.59
CA CYS A 118 3.66 -5.53 2.61
C CYS A 118 2.92 -4.84 3.78
N VAL A 119 1.65 -5.14 4.02
CA VAL A 119 0.92 -4.53 5.15
C VAL A 119 1.59 -4.88 6.49
N LEU A 120 2.06 -6.12 6.65
CA LEU A 120 2.78 -6.55 7.85
C LEU A 120 4.13 -5.83 8.00
N ALA A 121 4.90 -5.72 6.92
CA ALA A 121 6.17 -4.98 6.90
C ALA A 121 5.97 -3.49 7.23
N PHE A 122 4.91 -2.86 6.72
CA PHE A 122 4.56 -1.47 7.06
C PHE A 122 4.27 -1.31 8.56
N VAL A 123 3.48 -2.24 9.14
CA VAL A 123 3.17 -2.23 10.58
C VAL A 123 4.43 -2.33 11.43
N GLU A 124 5.35 -3.22 11.05
CA GLU A 124 6.64 -3.39 11.72
C GLU A 124 7.52 -2.14 11.59
N GLN A 125 7.61 -1.55 10.40
CA GLN A 125 8.35 -0.32 10.12
C GLN A 125 7.80 0.85 10.95
N PHE A 126 6.48 1.09 10.91
CA PHE A 126 5.85 2.18 11.68
C PHE A 126 6.12 2.03 13.18
N ARG A 127 5.95 0.81 13.73
CA ARG A 127 6.24 0.53 15.15
C ARG A 127 7.72 0.72 15.49
N ARG A 128 8.63 0.45 14.54
CA ARG A 128 10.07 0.71 14.72
C ARG A 128 10.33 2.21 14.75
N SER A 129 9.93 2.95 13.73
CA SER A 129 10.19 4.40 13.62
C SER A 129 9.60 5.19 14.79
N ARG A 130 8.46 4.77 15.33
CA ARG A 130 7.91 5.36 16.56
C ARG A 130 8.75 5.08 17.81
N ARG A 131 9.34 3.89 17.92
CA ARG A 131 10.20 3.51 19.07
C ARG A 131 11.56 4.18 19.02
N THR A 132 12.15 4.31 17.83
CA THR A 132 13.48 4.93 17.63
C THR A 132 13.41 6.46 17.53
N GLY A 133 12.22 7.00 17.29
CA GLY A 133 12.00 8.43 17.15
C GLY A 133 12.29 8.97 15.76
N ASP A 134 12.52 8.12 14.75
CA ASP A 134 12.89 8.53 13.38
C ASP A 134 11.88 9.53 12.78
N LEU A 135 10.58 9.35 13.08
CA LEU A 135 9.53 10.26 12.63
C LEU A 135 9.70 11.68 13.18
N TYR A 136 10.30 11.82 14.36
CA TYR A 136 10.43 13.07 15.10
C TYR A 136 11.83 13.69 14.98
N GLN A 137 12.88 12.88 14.83
CA GLN A 137 14.26 13.35 14.70
C GLN A 137 14.47 14.24 13.47
N TYR A 138 13.74 13.94 12.38
CA TYR A 138 13.81 14.71 11.15
C TYR A 138 13.14 16.10 11.24
N GLN A 139 12.32 16.37 12.27
CA GLN A 139 11.83 17.72 12.57
C GLN A 139 12.93 18.63 13.15
N ALA A 140 13.90 18.08 13.88
CA ALA A 140 14.99 18.86 14.48
C ALA A 140 15.98 19.43 13.44
N THR A 141 16.07 18.80 12.26
CA THR A 141 16.95 19.25 11.16
C THR A 141 16.39 20.44 10.36
N GLY A 142 15.14 20.85 10.62
CA GLY A 142 14.51 22.01 9.98
C GLY A 142 14.84 23.37 10.62
N THR A 143 15.82 23.41 11.52
CA THR A 143 16.20 24.66 12.19
C THR A 143 17.32 25.33 11.42
N VAL A 144 17.00 26.38 10.67
CA VAL A 144 18.01 27.22 10.00
C VAL A 144 18.58 28.17 11.03
N ALA A 145 19.85 28.00 11.41
CA ALA A 145 20.56 29.01 12.18
C ALA A 145 20.87 30.20 11.27
N ILE A 146 20.10 31.29 11.40
CA ILE A 146 20.44 32.55 10.75
C ILE A 146 21.47 33.23 11.66
N VAL A 147 22.68 33.45 11.14
CA VAL A 147 23.69 34.25 11.83
C VAL A 147 23.34 35.72 11.61
N THR A 148 22.76 36.36 12.63
CA THR A 148 22.59 37.82 12.66
C THR A 148 23.80 38.49 13.32
N GLU A 149 23.97 39.80 13.15
CA GLU A 149 25.04 40.57 13.79
C GLU A 149 25.02 40.44 15.33
N ASP A 150 23.86 40.11 15.92
CA ASP A 150 23.65 39.92 17.37
C ASP A 150 23.79 38.46 17.86
N GLY A 151 24.23 37.52 17.00
CA GLY A 151 24.41 36.09 17.35
C GLY A 151 23.38 35.15 16.71
N PRO A 152 23.44 33.83 16.99
CA PRO A 152 22.54 32.84 16.39
C PRO A 152 21.14 32.95 17.00
N ASN A 153 20.15 33.31 16.19
CA ASN A 153 18.74 33.29 16.59
C ASN A 153 18.07 32.04 16.03
N LEU A 154 17.36 31.30 16.89
CA LEU A 154 16.70 30.06 16.52
C LEU A 154 15.26 30.39 16.07
N MET A 155 15.02 30.44 14.76
CA MET A 155 13.66 30.48 14.24
C MET A 155 13.19 29.08 13.81
N ASP A 156 11.98 28.70 14.22
CA ASP A 156 11.27 27.55 13.67
C ASP A 156 10.86 27.88 12.22
N VAL A 157 11.69 27.48 11.25
CA VAL A 157 11.32 27.56 9.83
C VAL A 157 10.47 26.35 9.50
N ILE A 158 9.16 26.56 9.37
CA ILE A 158 8.27 25.56 8.76
C ILE A 158 8.73 25.42 7.30
N ALA A 159 9.44 24.33 7.00
CA ALA A 159 9.91 24.01 5.66
C ALA A 159 8.74 24.08 4.65
N SER A 160 8.95 24.84 3.57
CA SER A 160 7.97 25.31 2.61
C SER A 160 6.95 24.25 2.14
N THR A 161 5.68 24.65 2.20
CA THR A 161 4.46 23.89 1.90
C THR A 161 4.07 23.87 0.42
N GLU A 162 4.97 24.25 -0.50
CA GLU A 162 4.61 24.56 -1.90
C GLU A 162 4.22 23.32 -2.73
N ASP A 163 4.69 22.12 -2.36
CA ASP A 163 4.28 20.83 -2.99
C ASP A 163 3.16 20.11 -2.22
N VAL A 164 2.80 20.63 -1.04
CA VAL A 164 1.83 19.99 -0.13
C VAL A 164 0.39 20.38 -0.50
N ALA A 165 0.17 21.59 -1.01
CA ALA A 165 -1.19 22.10 -1.26
C ALA A 165 -1.95 21.28 -2.32
N GLY A 166 -1.31 20.91 -3.44
CA GLY A 166 -1.93 20.11 -4.50
C GLY A 166 -2.25 18.67 -4.05
N SER A 167 -1.30 18.01 -3.39
CA SER A 167 -1.48 16.62 -2.94
C SER A 167 -2.45 16.49 -1.76
N VAL A 168 -2.57 17.51 -0.90
CA VAL A 168 -3.50 17.52 0.23
C VAL A 168 -4.94 17.72 -0.21
N VAL A 169 -5.21 18.56 -1.21
CA VAL A 169 -6.56 18.79 -1.73
C VAL A 169 -7.13 17.54 -2.39
N ASP A 170 -6.37 16.87 -3.26
CA ASP A 170 -6.81 15.63 -3.91
C ASP A 170 -7.02 14.49 -2.89
N ARG A 171 -6.15 14.42 -1.88
CA ARG A 171 -6.24 13.43 -0.81
C ARG A 171 -7.44 13.64 0.10
N LEU A 172 -7.70 14.88 0.53
CA LEU A 172 -8.85 15.22 1.35
C LEU A 172 -10.15 15.00 0.57
N ALA A 173 -10.18 15.37 -0.71
CA ALA A 173 -11.34 15.16 -1.58
C ALA A 173 -11.62 13.68 -1.84
N PHE A 174 -10.58 12.84 -1.96
CA PHE A 174 -10.76 11.39 -2.08
C PHE A 174 -11.22 10.78 -0.75
N ARG A 175 -10.59 11.18 0.36
CA ARG A 175 -10.91 10.69 1.71
C ARG A 175 -12.32 11.08 2.14
N SER A 176 -12.79 12.28 1.80
CA SER A 176 -14.15 12.73 2.11
C SER A 176 -15.20 11.91 1.35
N ARG A 177 -14.96 11.59 0.07
CA ARG A 177 -15.82 10.71 -0.73
C ARG A 177 -15.90 9.28 -0.19
N LEU A 178 -14.84 8.82 0.47
CA LEU A 178 -14.80 7.50 1.11
C LEU A 178 -15.39 7.49 2.54
N ALA A 179 -15.52 8.63 3.20
CA ALA A 179 -15.85 8.70 4.63
C ALA A 179 -17.24 8.10 4.97
N GLY A 180 -18.19 8.15 4.04
CA GLY A 180 -19.54 7.57 4.21
C GLY A 180 -19.63 6.07 3.95
N LEU A 181 -18.51 5.41 3.59
CA LEU A 181 -18.50 4.00 3.22
C LEU A 181 -17.99 3.11 4.36
N SER A 182 -18.53 1.89 4.44
CA SER A 182 -18.00 0.88 5.35
C SER A 182 -16.53 0.56 5.01
N ASP A 183 -15.77 0.06 5.98
CA ASP A 183 -14.38 -0.36 5.78
C ASP A 183 -14.19 -1.34 4.62
N ARG A 184 -15.12 -2.28 4.50
CA ARG A 184 -15.15 -3.27 3.41
C ARG A 184 -15.41 -2.61 2.05
N ASP A 185 -16.32 -1.63 2.00
CA ASP A 185 -16.63 -0.91 0.77
C ASP A 185 -15.51 0.05 0.35
N ARG A 186 -14.84 0.68 1.31
CA ARG A 186 -13.62 1.46 1.06
C ARG A 186 -12.51 0.57 0.50
N GLY A 187 -12.33 -0.63 1.06
CA GLY A 187 -11.40 -1.63 0.54
C GLY A 187 -11.72 -2.03 -0.89
N LEU A 188 -13.00 -2.24 -1.21
CA LEU A 188 -13.45 -2.50 -2.58
C LEU A 188 -13.14 -1.36 -3.55
N VAL A 189 -13.44 -0.11 -3.18
CA VAL A 189 -13.18 1.07 -4.03
C VAL A 189 -11.68 1.23 -4.27
N TRP A 190 -10.85 1.14 -3.22
CA TRP A 190 -9.40 1.15 -3.35
C TRP A 190 -8.89 0.01 -4.22
N GLY A 191 -9.46 -1.18 -4.03
CA GLY A 191 -9.23 -2.36 -4.87
C GLY A 191 -9.39 -2.04 -6.34
N LYS A 192 -10.55 -1.49 -6.71
CA LYS A 192 -10.86 -1.16 -8.11
C LYS A 192 -10.01 -0.02 -8.65
N ALA A 193 -9.80 1.04 -7.86
CA ALA A 193 -8.99 2.20 -8.25
C ALA A 193 -7.53 1.84 -8.56
N MET A 194 -6.97 0.86 -7.85
CA MET A 194 -5.58 0.40 -8.05
C MET A 194 -5.49 -0.80 -9.00
N GLY A 195 -6.60 -1.16 -9.66
CA GLY A 195 -6.64 -2.29 -10.60
C GLY A 195 -6.46 -3.67 -9.97
N LEU A 196 -6.72 -3.82 -8.66
CA LEU A 196 -6.70 -5.14 -8.03
C LEU A 196 -7.80 -6.03 -8.64
N ARG A 197 -7.43 -7.30 -8.82
CA ARG A 197 -8.30 -8.36 -9.31
C ARG A 197 -9.41 -8.67 -8.32
N GLY A 198 -10.52 -9.20 -8.81
CA GLY A 198 -11.65 -9.58 -7.95
C GLY A 198 -11.26 -10.62 -6.89
N SER A 199 -10.35 -11.53 -7.22
CA SER A 199 -9.78 -12.51 -6.28
C SER A 199 -8.93 -11.85 -5.20
N GLU A 200 -8.07 -10.89 -5.57
CA GLU A 200 -7.24 -10.12 -4.63
C GLU A 200 -8.10 -9.29 -3.69
N ILE A 201 -9.11 -8.58 -4.21
CA ILE A 201 -10.05 -7.81 -3.41
C ILE A 201 -10.81 -8.71 -2.45
N ALA A 202 -11.25 -9.88 -2.92
CA ALA A 202 -11.96 -10.83 -2.07
C ALA A 202 -11.10 -11.33 -0.91
N HIS A 203 -9.87 -11.74 -1.22
CA HIS A 203 -8.91 -12.21 -0.22
C HIS A 203 -8.49 -11.10 0.76
N LEU A 204 -8.13 -9.93 0.24
CA LEU A 204 -7.60 -8.83 1.07
C LEU A 204 -8.65 -8.24 2.01
N PHE A 205 -9.89 -8.08 1.53
CA PHE A 205 -10.95 -7.36 2.24
C PHE A 205 -12.11 -8.26 2.71
N GLY A 206 -11.93 -9.58 2.65
CA GLY A 206 -12.83 -10.55 3.26
C GLY A 206 -14.20 -10.63 2.58
N PHE A 207 -14.25 -10.58 1.24
CA PHE A 207 -15.46 -10.95 0.51
C PHE A 207 -15.53 -12.47 0.36
N PRO A 208 -16.73 -13.07 0.42
CA PRO A 208 -16.89 -14.53 0.35
C PRO A 208 -16.61 -15.10 -1.04
N SER A 209 -16.63 -14.28 -2.10
CA SER A 209 -16.30 -14.70 -3.46
C SER A 209 -16.02 -13.51 -4.37
N VAL A 210 -15.39 -13.78 -5.52
CA VAL A 210 -15.25 -12.83 -6.63
C VAL A 210 -16.62 -12.33 -7.10
N LYS A 211 -17.63 -13.21 -7.15
CA LYS A 211 -18.99 -12.81 -7.53
C LYS A 211 -19.58 -11.80 -6.55
N ALA A 212 -19.32 -11.94 -5.25
CA ALA A 212 -19.76 -10.98 -4.24
C ALA A 212 -19.05 -9.62 -4.40
N VAL A 213 -17.77 -9.62 -4.78
CA VAL A 213 -17.02 -8.40 -5.14
C VAL A 213 -17.70 -7.68 -6.30
N GLU A 214 -17.97 -8.39 -7.40
CA GLU A 214 -18.56 -7.79 -8.61
C GLU A 214 -19.98 -7.27 -8.37
N GLN A 215 -20.82 -8.04 -7.67
CA GLN A 215 -22.18 -7.62 -7.33
C GLN A 215 -22.20 -6.38 -6.43
N ARG A 216 -21.29 -6.33 -5.44
CA ARG A 216 -21.18 -5.15 -4.56
C ARG A 216 -20.68 -3.94 -5.34
N TRP A 217 -19.70 -4.11 -6.23
CA TRP A 217 -19.16 -3.04 -7.08
C TRP A 217 -20.24 -2.47 -8.01
N ALA A 218 -20.99 -3.32 -8.70
CA ALA A 218 -22.08 -2.90 -9.56
C ALA A 218 -23.15 -2.07 -8.81
N ARG A 219 -23.49 -2.49 -7.59
CA ARG A 219 -24.41 -1.74 -6.72
C ARG A 219 -23.83 -0.37 -6.34
N MET A 220 -22.57 -0.33 -5.91
CA MET A 220 -21.92 0.92 -5.51
C MET A 220 -21.80 1.93 -6.66
N LYS A 221 -21.48 1.48 -7.88
CA LYS A 221 -21.45 2.38 -9.05
C LYS A 221 -22.82 3.01 -9.34
N ARG A 222 -23.91 2.27 -9.13
CA ARG A 222 -25.27 2.79 -9.29
C ARG A 222 -25.62 3.79 -8.19
N ASP A 223 -25.21 3.50 -6.95
CA ASP A 223 -25.52 4.33 -5.79
C ASP A 223 -24.63 5.59 -5.72
N HIS A 224 -23.46 5.56 -6.37
CA HIS A 224 -22.45 6.63 -6.35
C HIS A 224 -21.87 6.90 -7.76
N GLY A 225 -22.40 7.92 -8.45
CA GLY A 225 -22.00 8.24 -9.82
C GLY A 225 -20.50 8.53 -10.02
N TRP A 226 -19.81 9.06 -9.00
CA TRP A 226 -18.37 9.36 -9.04
C TRP A 226 -17.46 8.13 -9.16
N MET A 227 -18.00 6.92 -8.93
CA MET A 227 -17.24 5.67 -9.03
C MET A 227 -17.15 5.12 -10.46
N SER A 228 -17.86 5.72 -11.41
CA SER A 228 -17.75 5.40 -12.83
C SER A 228 -16.36 5.84 -13.34
N GLY A 229 -15.64 4.94 -14.03
CA GLY A 229 -14.29 5.19 -14.54
C GLY A 229 -13.14 4.81 -13.59
N LEU A 230 -13.43 4.49 -12.32
CA LEU A 230 -12.38 4.10 -11.35
C LEU A 230 -11.76 2.73 -11.60
N ASP A 231 -12.38 1.85 -12.39
CA ASP A 231 -11.88 0.50 -12.66
C ASP A 231 -10.81 0.45 -13.77
N GLY A 232 -10.23 1.60 -14.12
CA GLY A 232 -9.08 1.72 -15.04
C GLY A 232 -9.40 1.35 -16.50
N LYS A 233 -10.67 1.11 -16.85
CA LYS A 233 -11.10 0.70 -18.19
C LYS A 233 -11.16 1.83 -19.23
N GLU A 234 -10.90 3.07 -18.84
CA GLU A 234 -10.93 4.24 -19.74
C GLU A 234 -9.53 4.74 -20.18
N ALA A 235 -8.43 4.10 -19.77
CA ALA A 235 -7.07 4.56 -20.10
C ALA A 235 -6.50 4.02 -21.43
N ASP A 236 -7.35 3.57 -22.35
CA ASP A 236 -6.94 3.16 -23.70
C ASP A 236 -7.84 3.84 -24.75
N ARG A 237 -7.53 5.10 -25.06
CA ARG A 237 -7.97 5.83 -26.25
C ARG A 237 -6.82 6.69 -26.76
#